data_AF-A0A2G8S9Y5-F1
#
_entry.id   AF-A0A2G8S9Y5-F1
#
_cell.length_a   1.000
_cell.length_b   1.000
_cell.length_c   1.000
_cell.angle_alpha   90.00
_cell.angle_beta   90.00
_cell.angle_gamma   90.00
#
_symmetry.space_group_name_H-M   'P 1'
#
loop_
_entity.id
_entity.type
_entity.pdbx_description
1 polymer ?
#
loop_
_entity_poly.entity_id
_entity_poly.type
_entity_poly.pdbx_seq_one_letter_code
_entity_poly.pdbx_strand_id
1 'polypeptide(L)'
;MAEAQPSDMPLSPADIGYSAPRTAGDALHRWYIIHQWALNTVADAFISSRGGIDTLLEPGPRRTLVFTVRAAAEGTENGGNPAKMFKLVNINIVKSEEHYAIAKRSEYMQQRCDNMNADLRGRGIFYVDRTFAGMFCAAFIVAGTGVVNHERIALHRLPLRHVPADLNDSRTRRVLAQSVQFLNTVITSGAVLRYRDSDPREEPERGHYVRTRRSWRFQPLQDDQWESLVLSANRNGATLPSTELTTSEMLTLFDARGSFLTLRNLGG
;
A
#
# COMPACT_ATOMS: atom_id res chain seq x y z
N MET A 1 -21.56 2.11 -14.05
CA MET A 1 -20.90 1.51 -15.23
C MET A 1 -20.76 0.03 -14.96
N ALA A 2 -21.21 -0.84 -15.88
CA ALA A 2 -20.95 -2.27 -15.75
C ALA A 2 -19.45 -2.53 -16.02
N GLU A 3 -18.75 -3.18 -15.09
CA GLU A 3 -17.34 -3.53 -15.24
C GLU A 3 -17.16 -4.74 -16.17
N ALA A 4 -16.11 -4.72 -17.00
CA ALA A 4 -15.82 -5.74 -18.01
C ALA A 4 -15.39 -7.06 -17.38
N GLN A 5 -15.79 -8.21 -17.96
CA GLN A 5 -15.33 -9.52 -17.48
C GLN A 5 -13.86 -9.76 -17.84
N PRO A 6 -13.15 -10.70 -17.18
CA PRO A 6 -11.75 -11.02 -17.51
C PRO A 6 -11.49 -11.38 -18.97
N SER A 7 -12.49 -11.95 -19.68
CA SER A 7 -12.42 -12.23 -21.12
C SER A 7 -12.41 -10.98 -22.00
N ASP A 8 -12.81 -9.85 -21.43
CA ASP A 8 -13.00 -8.57 -22.12
C ASP A 8 -11.85 -7.60 -21.79
N MET A 9 -10.80 -8.10 -21.13
CA MET A 9 -9.64 -7.31 -20.75
C MET A 9 -8.80 -6.98 -21.97
N PRO A 10 -8.45 -5.70 -22.19
CA PRO A 10 -7.81 -5.26 -23.42
C PRO A 10 -6.33 -5.69 -23.55
N LEU A 11 -5.71 -6.13 -22.45
CA LEU A 11 -4.30 -6.52 -22.42
C LEU A 11 -4.16 -7.95 -21.88
N SER A 12 -3.20 -8.68 -22.42
CA SER A 12 -2.70 -9.93 -21.86
C SER A 12 -1.52 -9.66 -20.92
N PRO A 13 -1.12 -10.64 -20.08
CA PRO A 13 0.15 -10.55 -19.33
C PRO A 13 1.37 -10.36 -20.23
N ALA A 14 1.35 -10.88 -21.46
CA ALA A 14 2.47 -10.70 -22.40
C ALA A 14 2.62 -9.24 -22.83
N ASP A 15 1.51 -8.51 -22.99
CA ASP A 15 1.51 -7.09 -23.36
C ASP A 15 2.14 -6.19 -22.28
N ILE A 16 2.16 -6.66 -21.04
CA ILE A 16 2.84 -5.99 -19.92
C ILE A 16 4.20 -6.60 -19.57
N GLY A 17 4.73 -7.46 -20.44
CA GLY A 17 6.09 -7.99 -20.34
C GLY A 17 6.26 -9.20 -19.42
N TYR A 18 5.20 -10.00 -19.22
CA TYR A 18 5.25 -11.24 -18.45
C TYR A 18 4.75 -12.43 -19.27
N SER A 19 5.48 -13.54 -19.23
CA SER A 19 5.17 -14.76 -19.98
C SER A 19 3.80 -15.38 -19.67
N ALA A 20 3.28 -15.21 -18.45
CA ALA A 20 1.99 -15.77 -18.01
C ALA A 20 1.31 -14.97 -16.88
N PRO A 21 -0.02 -15.12 -16.68
CA PRO A 21 -0.72 -14.46 -15.56
C PRO A 21 -0.10 -14.76 -14.20
N ARG A 22 0.37 -16.00 -13.99
CA ARG A 22 1.02 -16.42 -12.75
C ARG A 22 2.31 -15.64 -12.49
N THR A 23 3.17 -15.50 -13.50
CA THR A 23 4.43 -14.74 -13.37
C THR A 23 4.20 -13.25 -13.08
N ALA A 24 3.17 -12.65 -13.68
CA ALA A 24 2.76 -11.30 -13.36
C ALA A 24 2.22 -11.18 -11.92
N GLY A 25 1.44 -12.17 -11.47
CA GLY A 25 0.97 -12.27 -10.08
C GLY A 25 2.10 -12.39 -9.06
N ASP A 26 3.09 -13.24 -9.33
CA ASP A 26 4.27 -13.41 -8.47
C ASP A 26 5.11 -12.13 -8.40
N ALA A 27 5.27 -11.43 -9.53
CA ALA A 27 5.94 -10.13 -9.58
C ALA A 27 5.17 -9.06 -8.80
N LEU A 28 3.83 -9.04 -8.92
CA LEU A 28 2.97 -8.12 -8.19
C LEU A 28 3.03 -8.36 -6.68
N HIS A 29 3.01 -9.63 -6.24
CA HIS A 29 3.21 -9.99 -4.84
C HIS A 29 4.56 -9.49 -4.32
N ARG A 30 5.66 -9.74 -5.05
CA ARG A 30 6.99 -9.26 -4.67
C ARG A 30 7.05 -7.74 -4.58
N TRP A 31 6.44 -7.03 -5.52
CA TRP A 31 6.35 -5.57 -5.51
C TRP A 31 5.56 -5.07 -4.29
N TYR A 32 4.44 -5.72 -3.95
CA TYR A 32 3.67 -5.43 -2.75
C TYR A 32 4.53 -5.59 -1.48
N ILE A 33 5.25 -6.71 -1.34
CA ILE A 33 6.11 -6.96 -0.17
C ILE A 33 7.20 -5.89 -0.05
N ILE A 34 7.80 -5.48 -1.17
CA ILE A 34 8.82 -4.42 -1.19
C ILE A 34 8.24 -3.08 -0.70
N HIS A 35 7.01 -2.75 -1.10
CA HIS A 35 6.35 -1.49 -0.77
C HIS A 35 5.34 -1.59 0.38
N GLN A 36 5.38 -2.66 1.16
CA GLN A 36 4.33 -2.99 2.12
C GLN A 36 4.12 -1.87 3.15
N TRP A 37 5.20 -1.26 3.64
CA TRP A 37 5.11 -0.11 4.55
C TRP A 37 4.31 1.03 3.90
N ALA A 38 4.74 1.48 2.73
CA ALA A 38 4.14 2.61 2.04
C ALA A 38 2.69 2.33 1.64
N LEU A 39 2.38 1.12 1.16
CA LEU A 39 1.03 0.74 0.77
C LEU A 39 0.07 0.67 1.98
N ASN A 40 0.55 0.21 3.13
CA ASN A 40 -0.25 0.22 4.36
C ASN A 40 -0.51 1.66 4.83
N THR A 41 0.52 2.51 4.86
CA THR A 41 0.35 3.93 5.24
C THR A 41 -0.56 4.68 4.26
N VAL A 42 -0.47 4.35 2.97
CA VAL A 42 -1.40 4.86 1.95
C VAL A 42 -2.83 4.40 2.23
N ALA A 43 -3.05 3.14 2.63
CA ALA A 43 -4.37 2.66 3.02
C ALA A 43 -4.91 3.44 4.24
N ASP A 44 -4.11 3.58 5.29
CA ASP A 44 -4.49 4.31 6.51
C ASP A 44 -4.84 5.78 6.20
N ALA A 45 -4.05 6.45 5.36
CA ALA A 45 -4.33 7.82 4.89
C ALA A 45 -5.62 7.89 4.06
N PHE A 46 -5.79 6.98 3.12
CA PHE A 46 -6.98 6.92 2.27
C PHE A 46 -8.25 6.69 3.10
N ILE A 47 -8.24 5.73 4.02
CA ILE A 47 -9.38 5.40 4.88
C ILE A 47 -9.69 6.56 5.82
N SER A 48 -8.67 7.13 6.47
CA SER A 48 -8.82 8.30 7.35
C SER A 48 -9.46 9.47 6.59
N SER A 49 -9.06 9.71 5.33
CA SER A 49 -9.66 10.78 4.50
C SER A 49 -11.14 10.54 4.15
N ARG A 50 -11.63 9.31 4.32
CA ARG A 50 -13.00 8.88 4.02
C ARG A 50 -13.87 8.74 5.27
N GLY A 51 -13.42 9.25 6.43
CA GLY A 51 -14.15 9.17 7.69
C GLY A 51 -13.60 8.13 8.67
N GLY A 52 -12.45 7.53 8.36
CA GLY A 52 -11.76 6.62 9.26
C GLY A 52 -12.18 5.17 9.12
N ILE A 53 -11.55 4.32 9.94
CA ILE A 53 -11.66 2.86 9.83
C ILE A 53 -13.06 2.33 10.11
N ASP A 54 -13.85 3.07 10.88
CA ASP A 54 -15.19 2.64 11.23
C ASP A 54 -16.08 2.56 9.99
N THR A 55 -15.77 3.32 8.93
CA THR A 55 -16.43 3.18 7.62
C THR A 55 -16.19 1.84 6.93
N LEU A 56 -15.13 1.11 7.30
CA LEU A 56 -14.89 -0.26 6.84
C LEU A 56 -15.54 -1.31 7.75
N LEU A 57 -15.85 -0.92 8.99
CA LEU A 57 -16.40 -1.79 10.03
C LEU A 57 -17.92 -1.65 10.20
N GLU A 58 -18.52 -0.65 9.55
CA GLU A 58 -19.98 -0.43 9.50
C GLU A 58 -20.73 -1.75 9.23
N PRO A 59 -21.81 -2.04 9.99
CA PRO A 59 -22.69 -3.16 9.69
C PRO A 59 -23.20 -3.08 8.26
N GLY A 60 -22.96 -4.12 7.46
CA GLY A 60 -23.38 -4.13 6.07
C GLY A 60 -22.51 -5.06 5.22
N PRO A 61 -22.59 -4.90 3.89
CA PRO A 61 -21.77 -5.69 2.98
C PRO A 61 -20.29 -5.40 3.21
N ARG A 62 -19.48 -6.47 3.14
CA ARG A 62 -18.04 -6.39 3.38
C ARG A 62 -17.39 -5.50 2.33
N ARG A 63 -16.42 -4.70 2.77
CA ARG A 63 -15.68 -3.79 1.91
C ARG A 63 -14.25 -4.28 1.73
N THR A 64 -13.71 -4.10 0.54
CA THR A 64 -12.34 -4.46 0.16
C THR A 64 -11.60 -3.24 -0.36
N LEU A 65 -10.35 -3.10 0.06
CA LEU A 65 -9.43 -2.10 -0.49
C LEU A 65 -8.93 -2.58 -1.85
N VAL A 66 -9.15 -1.80 -2.89
CA VAL A 66 -8.70 -2.12 -4.25
C VAL A 66 -7.61 -1.15 -4.65
N PHE A 67 -6.42 -1.69 -4.85
CA PHE A 67 -5.27 -0.99 -5.41
C PHE A 67 -5.18 -1.33 -6.90
N THR A 68 -5.46 -0.36 -7.76
CA THR A 68 -5.22 -0.50 -9.19
C THR A 68 -3.80 -0.07 -9.49
N VAL A 69 -3.03 -0.96 -10.10
CA VAL A 69 -1.65 -0.70 -10.50
C VAL A 69 -1.48 -0.83 -12.01
N ARG A 70 -0.44 -0.22 -12.57
CA ARG A 70 -0.04 -0.39 -13.97
C ARG A 70 1.39 -0.92 -14.01
N ALA A 71 1.66 -1.89 -14.88
CA ALA A 71 3.03 -2.33 -15.14
C ALA A 71 3.87 -1.15 -15.67
N ALA A 72 5.08 -1.00 -15.17
CA ALA A 72 6.02 -0.03 -15.68
C ALA A 72 6.77 -0.61 -16.88
N ALA A 73 6.95 0.18 -17.94
CA ALA A 73 7.69 -0.23 -19.14
C ALA A 73 9.12 -0.72 -18.83
N GLU A 74 9.75 -0.19 -17.79
CA GLU A 74 11.11 -0.53 -17.36
C GLU A 74 11.20 -1.77 -16.44
N GLY A 75 10.06 -2.32 -16.03
CA GLY A 75 9.92 -3.35 -14.99
C GLY A 75 9.94 -4.81 -15.47
N THR A 76 10.21 -5.06 -16.75
CA THR A 76 9.97 -6.36 -17.40
C THR A 76 10.77 -7.54 -16.79
N GLU A 77 10.29 -8.76 -17.07
CA GLU A 77 10.71 -10.07 -16.53
C GLU A 77 12.25 -10.30 -16.53
N ASN A 78 13.00 -9.59 -17.37
CA ASN A 78 14.45 -9.73 -17.58
C ASN A 78 15.34 -8.98 -16.56
N GLY A 79 14.88 -8.87 -15.30
CA GLY A 79 15.70 -8.36 -14.21
C GLY A 79 15.74 -6.85 -14.11
N GLY A 80 14.61 -6.19 -14.40
CA GLY A 80 14.33 -4.83 -13.95
C GLY A 80 14.28 -4.74 -12.41
N ASN A 81 14.33 -3.51 -11.89
CA ASN A 81 14.26 -3.27 -10.45
C ASN A 81 12.88 -3.69 -9.92
N PRO A 82 12.78 -4.64 -8.96
CA PRO A 82 11.51 -5.13 -8.47
C PRO A 82 10.68 -4.04 -7.76
N ALA A 83 11.33 -2.99 -7.24
CA ALA A 83 10.63 -1.84 -6.66
C ALA A 83 9.95 -0.95 -7.73
N LYS A 84 10.34 -1.07 -9.01
CA LYS A 84 9.83 -0.26 -10.12
C LYS A 84 8.90 -1.02 -11.07
N MET A 85 8.55 -2.28 -10.76
CA MET A 85 7.75 -3.12 -11.67
C MET A 85 6.34 -2.58 -11.91
N PHE A 86 5.74 -1.96 -10.91
CA PHE A 86 4.39 -1.42 -10.99
C PHE A 86 4.33 0.01 -10.45
N LYS A 87 3.34 0.76 -10.94
CA LYS A 87 2.97 2.08 -10.46
C LYS A 87 1.55 2.02 -9.92
N LEU A 88 1.33 2.61 -8.74
CA LEU A 88 -0.01 2.71 -8.19
C LEU A 88 -0.78 3.82 -8.93
N VAL A 89 -1.96 3.46 -9.44
CA VAL A 89 -2.80 4.34 -10.26
C VAL A 89 -3.98 4.86 -9.45
N ASN A 90 -4.66 3.96 -8.73
CA ASN A 90 -5.86 4.31 -8.00
C ASN A 90 -6.04 3.43 -6.76
N ILE A 91 -6.77 3.95 -5.78
CA ILE A 91 -7.21 3.22 -4.60
C ILE A 91 -8.70 3.48 -4.41
N ASN A 92 -9.46 2.40 -4.21
CA ASN A 92 -10.87 2.49 -3.90
C ASN A 92 -11.22 1.59 -2.71
N ILE A 93 -12.34 1.91 -2.07
CA ILE A 93 -13.04 1.00 -1.17
C ILE A 93 -14.31 0.60 -1.92
N VAL A 94 -14.45 -0.69 -2.19
CA VAL A 94 -15.60 -1.26 -2.91
C VAL A 94 -16.26 -2.31 -2.04
N LYS A 95 -17.56 -2.55 -2.22
CA LYS A 95 -18.16 -3.74 -1.64
C LYS A 95 -17.63 -4.97 -2.36
N SER A 96 -17.32 -6.03 -1.62
CA SER A 96 -16.59 -7.18 -2.15
C SER A 96 -17.36 -7.91 -3.27
N GLU A 97 -18.69 -7.88 -3.22
CA GLU A 97 -19.58 -8.46 -4.23
C GLU A 97 -19.74 -7.60 -5.50
N GLU A 98 -19.40 -6.31 -5.45
CA GLU A 98 -19.63 -5.37 -6.55
C GLU A 98 -18.48 -5.35 -7.57
N HIS A 99 -17.31 -5.90 -7.24
CA HIS A 99 -16.12 -5.82 -8.09
C HIS A 99 -15.72 -7.21 -8.64
N TYR A 100 -15.65 -7.36 -9.97
CA TYR A 100 -15.46 -8.66 -10.63
C TYR A 100 -14.19 -9.42 -10.17
N ALA A 101 -13.09 -8.68 -9.97
CA ALA A 101 -11.80 -9.19 -9.52
C ALA A 101 -11.84 -9.86 -8.13
N ILE A 102 -12.83 -9.48 -7.31
CA ILE A 102 -12.93 -9.85 -5.90
C ILE A 102 -14.12 -10.78 -5.67
N ALA A 103 -15.25 -10.55 -6.35
CA ALA A 103 -16.52 -11.20 -6.07
C ALA A 103 -16.45 -12.73 -6.01
N LYS A 104 -15.63 -13.38 -6.86
CA LYS A 104 -15.47 -14.85 -6.86
C LYS A 104 -14.66 -15.39 -5.68
N ARG A 105 -13.84 -14.57 -5.03
CA ARG A 105 -12.92 -14.96 -3.95
C ARG A 105 -13.17 -14.22 -2.64
N SER A 106 -14.14 -13.32 -2.62
CA SER A 106 -14.45 -12.43 -1.49
C SER A 106 -14.69 -13.22 -0.20
N GLU A 107 -15.55 -14.24 -0.25
CA GLU A 107 -15.90 -15.07 0.90
C GLU A 107 -14.67 -15.79 1.46
N TYR A 108 -13.89 -16.45 0.60
CA TYR A 108 -12.66 -17.13 1.01
C TYR A 108 -11.65 -16.17 1.64
N MET A 109 -11.42 -15.01 1.02
CA MET A 109 -10.47 -14.01 1.54
C MET A 109 -10.94 -13.41 2.86
N GLN A 110 -12.25 -13.15 2.98
CA GLN A 110 -12.84 -12.65 4.22
C GLN A 110 -12.69 -13.68 5.34
N GLN A 111 -13.00 -14.95 5.07
CA GLN A 111 -12.82 -16.02 6.05
C GLN A 111 -11.37 -16.12 6.53
N ARG A 112 -10.38 -15.94 5.64
CA ARG A 112 -8.97 -15.90 6.06
C ARG A 112 -8.63 -14.70 6.93
N CYS A 113 -9.21 -13.53 6.66
CA CYS A 113 -9.04 -12.35 7.51
C CYS A 113 -9.70 -12.57 8.88
N ASP A 114 -10.91 -13.12 8.90
CA ASP A 114 -11.66 -13.41 10.13
C ASP A 114 -10.94 -14.43 11.00
N ASN A 115 -10.42 -15.51 10.40
CA ASN A 115 -9.62 -16.52 11.10
C ASN A 115 -8.33 -15.91 11.69
N MET A 116 -7.65 -15.04 10.93
CA MET A 116 -6.45 -14.36 11.41
C MET A 116 -6.78 -13.38 12.54
N ASN A 117 -7.87 -12.62 12.41
CA ASN A 117 -8.33 -11.72 13.46
C ASN A 117 -8.72 -12.48 14.74
N ALA A 118 -9.34 -13.65 14.61
CA ALA A 118 -9.65 -14.51 15.74
C ALA A 118 -8.38 -15.04 16.43
N ASP A 119 -7.39 -15.51 15.66
CA ASP A 119 -6.09 -15.96 16.19
C ASP A 119 -5.34 -14.82 16.89
N LEU A 120 -5.21 -13.65 16.25
CA LEU A 120 -4.56 -12.48 16.85
C LEU A 120 -5.27 -12.00 18.12
N ARG A 121 -6.60 -12.08 18.16
CA ARG A 121 -7.38 -11.80 19.37
C ARG A 121 -7.13 -12.84 20.46
N GLY A 122 -7.06 -14.12 20.11
CA GLY A 122 -6.72 -15.21 21.04
C GLY A 122 -5.31 -15.06 21.63
N ARG A 123 -4.36 -14.52 20.87
CA ARG A 123 -2.99 -14.18 21.33
C ARG A 123 -2.90 -12.88 22.12
N GLY A 124 -4.02 -12.18 22.29
CA GLY A 124 -4.12 -10.94 23.05
C GLY A 124 -3.56 -9.70 22.35
N ILE A 125 -3.29 -9.75 21.05
CA ILE A 125 -2.67 -8.64 20.31
C ILE A 125 -3.53 -7.38 20.37
N PHE A 126 -4.85 -7.49 20.27
CA PHE A 126 -5.78 -6.36 20.39
C PHE A 126 -5.76 -5.67 21.77
N TYR A 127 -5.26 -6.35 22.81
CA TYR A 127 -5.11 -5.78 24.16
C TYR A 127 -3.75 -5.11 24.34
N VAL A 128 -2.71 -5.66 23.69
CA VAL A 128 -1.34 -5.14 23.71
C VAL A 128 -1.22 -3.92 22.81
N ASP A 129 -1.82 -3.97 21.62
CA ASP A 129 -1.87 -2.88 20.65
C ASP A 129 -3.32 -2.41 20.48
N ARG A 130 -3.68 -1.35 21.22
CA ARG A 130 -5.02 -0.75 21.16
C ARG A 130 -5.28 0.00 19.85
N THR A 131 -4.24 0.28 19.07
CA THR A 131 -4.40 0.92 17.77
C THR A 131 -4.77 -0.10 16.71
N PHE A 132 -4.42 -1.38 16.88
CA PHE A 132 -4.76 -2.42 15.91
C PHE A 132 -6.28 -2.61 15.77
N ALA A 133 -6.79 -2.44 14.56
CA ALA A 133 -8.20 -2.58 14.27
C ALA A 133 -8.54 -3.93 13.63
N GLY A 134 -7.57 -4.58 12.99
CA GLY A 134 -7.73 -5.90 12.38
C GLY A 134 -6.98 -6.04 11.06
N MET A 135 -7.01 -7.28 10.55
CA MET A 135 -6.63 -7.64 9.20
C MET A 135 -7.82 -7.47 8.25
N PHE A 136 -7.59 -6.82 7.13
CA PHE A 136 -8.58 -6.54 6.10
C PHE A 136 -8.12 -7.10 4.75
N CYS A 137 -9.10 -7.47 3.92
CA CYS A 137 -8.84 -7.89 2.56
C CYS A 137 -8.43 -6.70 1.69
N ALA A 138 -7.35 -6.87 0.92
CA ALA A 138 -6.94 -5.97 -0.13
C ALA A 138 -6.77 -6.73 -1.44
N ALA A 139 -7.11 -6.08 -2.56
CA ALA A 139 -6.89 -6.62 -3.90
C ALA A 139 -5.99 -5.66 -4.68
N PHE A 140 -4.93 -6.21 -5.27
CA PHE A 140 -4.03 -5.52 -6.17
C PHE A 140 -4.35 -5.97 -7.59
N ILE A 141 -4.82 -5.05 -8.42
CA ILE A 141 -5.31 -5.32 -9.77
C ILE A 141 -4.38 -4.66 -10.77
N VAL A 142 -3.81 -5.43 -11.69
CA VAL A 142 -3.05 -4.85 -12.81
C VAL A 142 -4.04 -4.38 -13.88
N ALA A 143 -4.03 -3.08 -14.15
CA ALA A 143 -4.96 -2.42 -15.03
C ALA A 143 -4.95 -3.05 -16.43
N GLY A 144 -6.14 -3.49 -16.87
CA GLY A 144 -6.37 -3.99 -18.22
C GLY A 144 -5.94 -5.44 -18.48
N THR A 145 -5.40 -6.19 -17.50
CA THR A 145 -4.88 -7.56 -17.74
C THR A 145 -5.61 -8.70 -17.05
N GLY A 146 -6.55 -8.39 -16.14
CA GLY A 146 -7.22 -9.39 -15.31
C GLY A 146 -6.33 -10.05 -14.26
N VAL A 147 -5.05 -9.67 -14.14
CA VAL A 147 -4.15 -10.16 -13.09
C VAL A 147 -4.52 -9.50 -11.76
N VAL A 148 -4.85 -10.33 -10.78
CA VAL A 148 -5.27 -9.90 -9.45
C VAL A 148 -4.49 -10.69 -8.40
N ASN A 149 -3.88 -9.98 -7.47
CA ASN A 149 -3.32 -10.58 -6.26
C ASN A 149 -4.12 -10.11 -5.04
N HIS A 150 -4.43 -11.05 -4.14
CA HIS A 150 -5.20 -10.76 -2.94
C HIS A 150 -4.28 -10.81 -1.73
N GLU A 151 -4.25 -9.70 -1.00
CA GLU A 151 -3.40 -9.53 0.17
C GLU A 151 -4.23 -9.24 1.41
N ARG A 152 -3.57 -9.28 2.56
CA ARG A 152 -4.14 -8.89 3.84
C ARG A 152 -3.37 -7.70 4.33
N ILE A 153 -4.07 -6.61 4.64
CA ILE A 153 -3.49 -5.40 5.19
C ILE A 153 -3.91 -5.29 6.66
N ALA A 154 -2.94 -5.05 7.53
CA ALA A 154 -3.20 -4.69 8.92
C ALA A 154 -3.56 -3.22 8.96
N LEU A 155 -4.75 -2.89 9.46
CA LEU A 155 -5.19 -1.52 9.63
C LEU A 155 -5.19 -1.12 11.10
N HIS A 156 -4.90 0.16 11.32
CA HIS A 156 -4.71 0.71 12.66
C HIS A 156 -5.48 2.03 12.82
N ARG A 157 -5.87 2.33 14.06
CA ARG A 157 -6.38 3.62 14.54
C ARG A 157 -5.21 4.45 15.06
N LEU A 158 -4.24 4.73 14.18
CA LEU A 158 -3.06 5.49 14.55
C LEU A 158 -3.43 6.96 14.80
N PRO A 159 -2.97 7.56 15.91
CA PRO A 159 -3.12 9.00 16.12
C PRO A 159 -2.44 9.79 14.98
N LEU A 160 -3.06 10.91 14.58
CA LEU A 160 -2.45 11.83 13.65
C LEU A 160 -1.48 12.76 14.37
N ARG A 161 -0.35 13.02 13.73
CA ARG A 161 0.65 14.02 14.12
C ARG A 161 0.57 15.21 13.17
N HIS A 162 1.08 16.37 13.61
CA HIS A 162 1.23 17.58 12.78
C HIS A 162 -0.07 18.26 12.29
N VAL A 163 -1.21 17.61 12.46
CA VAL A 163 -2.57 18.11 12.17
C VAL A 163 -3.53 17.82 13.33
N PRO A 164 -4.68 18.52 13.42
CA PRO A 164 -5.73 18.18 14.38
C PRO A 164 -6.20 16.72 14.22
N ALA A 165 -6.57 16.08 15.34
CA ALA A 165 -7.10 14.71 15.34
C ALA A 165 -8.52 14.57 14.76
N ASP A 166 -9.15 15.68 14.34
CA ASP A 166 -10.47 15.68 13.72
C ASP A 166 -10.38 15.36 12.22
N LEU A 167 -11.00 14.26 11.78
CA LEU A 167 -11.05 13.86 10.38
C LEU A 167 -12.00 14.72 9.53
N ASN A 168 -12.86 15.52 10.14
CA ASN A 168 -13.72 16.48 9.42
C ASN A 168 -13.01 17.81 9.16
N ASP A 169 -11.96 18.11 9.91
CA ASP A 169 -11.13 19.30 9.74
C ASP A 169 -10.61 19.38 8.30
N SER A 170 -10.75 20.56 7.69
CA SER A 170 -10.41 20.76 6.29
C SER A 170 -8.92 20.59 6.01
N ARG A 171 -8.06 20.98 6.97
CA ARG A 171 -6.60 20.86 6.90
C ARG A 171 -6.20 19.40 7.02
N THR A 172 -6.75 18.68 8.00
CA THR A 172 -6.50 17.24 8.19
C THR A 172 -6.85 16.44 6.93
N ARG A 173 -8.01 16.68 6.32
CA ARG A 173 -8.39 16.00 5.06
C ARG A 173 -7.47 16.31 3.89
N ARG A 174 -7.03 17.56 3.74
CA ARG A 174 -6.06 17.94 2.70
C ARG A 174 -4.71 17.24 2.91
N VAL A 175 -4.20 17.24 4.14
CA VAL A 175 -2.93 16.58 4.48
C VAL A 175 -2.99 15.07 4.24
N LEU A 176 -4.09 14.40 4.60
CA LEU A 176 -4.28 12.98 4.33
C LEU A 176 -4.28 12.68 2.82
N ALA A 177 -4.96 13.51 2.02
CA ALA A 177 -4.94 13.37 0.55
C ALA A 177 -3.54 13.63 -0.03
N GLN A 178 -2.82 14.64 0.48
CA GLN A 178 -1.43 14.92 0.10
C GLN A 178 -0.50 13.77 0.48
N SER A 179 -0.70 13.12 1.63
CA SER A 179 0.07 11.96 2.08
C SER A 179 -0.09 10.78 1.11
N VAL A 180 -1.30 10.48 0.65
CA VAL A 180 -1.54 9.47 -0.40
C VAL A 180 -0.77 9.79 -1.68
N GLN A 181 -0.82 11.04 -2.15
CA GLN A 181 -0.11 11.47 -3.36
C GLN A 181 1.41 11.39 -3.21
N PHE A 182 1.92 11.85 -2.07
CA PHE A 182 3.33 11.82 -1.72
C PHE A 182 3.85 10.38 -1.68
N LEU A 183 3.19 9.47 -0.96
CA LEU A 183 3.61 8.08 -0.88
C LEU A 183 3.48 7.35 -2.22
N ASN A 184 2.46 7.67 -3.03
CA ASN A 184 2.38 7.15 -4.40
C ASN A 184 3.58 7.60 -5.26
N THR A 185 4.01 8.85 -5.08
CA THR A 185 5.20 9.41 -5.75
C THR A 185 6.47 8.67 -5.33
N VAL A 186 6.62 8.42 -4.02
CA VAL A 186 7.71 7.59 -3.46
C VAL A 186 7.71 6.18 -4.08
N ILE A 187 6.58 5.48 -4.05
CA ILE A 187 6.46 4.13 -4.64
C ILE A 187 6.83 4.14 -6.13
N THR A 188 6.27 5.09 -6.89
CA THR A 188 6.48 5.22 -8.34
C THR A 188 7.94 5.52 -8.71
N SER A 189 8.66 6.24 -7.85
CA SER A 189 10.09 6.53 -8.02
C SER A 189 10.99 5.29 -7.85
N GLY A 190 10.47 4.21 -7.25
CA GLY A 190 11.22 3.02 -6.86
C GLY A 190 11.98 3.16 -5.54
N ALA A 191 11.79 4.26 -4.81
CA ALA A 191 12.21 4.35 -3.42
C ALA A 191 11.35 3.44 -2.54
N VAL A 192 11.97 2.90 -1.51
CA VAL A 192 11.38 1.93 -0.60
C VAL A 192 11.47 2.46 0.82
N LEU A 193 10.34 2.35 1.51
CA LEU A 193 10.21 2.64 2.93
C LEU A 193 10.04 1.30 3.65
N ARG A 194 10.81 1.06 4.71
CA ARG A 194 10.70 -0.17 5.51
C ARG A 194 10.87 0.12 6.99
N TYR A 195 10.32 -0.77 7.82
CA TYR A 195 10.64 -0.77 9.24
C TYR A 195 12.11 -1.12 9.46
N ARG A 196 12.72 -0.54 10.51
CA ARG A 196 14.02 -1.01 10.99
C ARG A 196 13.79 -2.15 11.97
N ASP A 197 14.47 -3.27 11.74
CA ASP A 197 14.37 -4.45 12.61
C ASP A 197 14.86 -4.20 14.05
N SER A 198 15.68 -3.16 14.27
CA SER A 198 16.42 -2.94 15.51
C SER A 198 16.15 -1.60 16.21
N ASP A 199 15.34 -0.71 15.64
CA ASP A 199 15.19 0.65 16.15
C ASP A 199 13.77 1.17 15.94
N PRO A 200 12.99 1.43 17.01
CA PRO A 200 11.67 2.03 16.92
C PRO A 200 11.76 3.53 16.64
N ARG A 201 12.56 3.93 15.63
CA ARG A 201 12.54 5.31 15.15
C ARG A 201 11.15 5.63 14.64
N GLU A 202 10.77 6.88 14.81
CA GLU A 202 9.50 7.39 14.31
C GLU A 202 9.43 7.36 12.77
N GLU A 203 10.58 7.45 12.09
CA GLU A 203 10.67 7.42 10.64
C GLU A 203 11.06 6.04 10.08
N PRO A 204 10.47 5.63 8.94
CA PRO A 204 10.89 4.44 8.23
C PRO A 204 12.32 4.59 7.68
N GLU A 205 13.00 3.46 7.53
CA GLU A 205 14.24 3.44 6.75
C GLU A 205 13.93 3.68 5.27
N ARG A 206 14.66 4.62 4.69
CA ARG A 206 14.54 5.05 3.30
C ARG A 206 15.65 4.41 2.48
N GLY A 207 15.31 3.83 1.34
CA GLY A 207 16.30 3.20 0.48
C GLY A 207 15.80 2.93 -0.92
N HIS A 208 16.59 2.17 -1.66
CA HIS A 208 16.24 1.67 -2.98
C HIS A 208 16.84 0.28 -3.18
N TYR A 209 16.28 -0.48 -4.12
CA TYR A 209 16.90 -1.75 -4.50
C TYR A 209 17.97 -1.52 -5.57
N VAL A 210 19.18 -2.01 -5.31
CA VAL A 210 20.30 -2.06 -6.25
C VAL A 210 20.61 -3.49 -6.64
N ARG A 211 21.08 -3.69 -7.87
CA ARG A 211 21.47 -5.01 -8.35
C ARG A 211 22.90 -5.29 -7.92
N THR A 212 23.08 -6.26 -7.03
CA THR A 212 24.39 -6.77 -6.61
C THR A 212 24.58 -8.18 -7.18
N ARG A 213 25.42 -8.31 -8.21
CA ARG A 213 25.59 -9.55 -8.98
C ARG A 213 24.26 -10.04 -9.57
N ARG A 214 23.70 -11.11 -9.00
CA ARG A 214 22.46 -11.78 -9.46
C ARG A 214 21.25 -11.50 -8.56
N SER A 215 21.39 -10.70 -7.51
CA SER A 215 20.27 -10.38 -6.62
C SER A 215 20.06 -8.88 -6.43
N TRP A 216 18.80 -8.52 -6.17
CA TRP A 216 18.42 -7.18 -5.76
C TRP A 216 18.58 -7.06 -4.25
N ARG A 217 19.27 -6.02 -3.80
CA ARG A 217 19.49 -5.75 -2.38
C ARG A 217 19.02 -4.34 -2.05
N PHE A 218 18.37 -4.19 -0.91
CA PHE A 218 18.04 -2.89 -0.37
C PHE A 218 19.33 -2.18 0.03
N GLN A 219 19.48 -0.94 -0.43
CA GLN A 219 20.54 -0.03 -0.03
C GLN A 219 19.90 1.22 0.60
N PRO A 220 20.28 1.57 1.84
CA PRO A 220 19.81 2.80 2.48
C PRO A 220 20.22 4.04 1.66
N LEU A 221 19.34 5.02 1.60
CA LEU A 221 19.61 6.33 1.03
C LEU A 221 20.13 7.28 2.11
N GLN A 222 21.06 8.15 1.73
CA GLN A 222 21.43 9.32 2.53
C GLN A 222 20.36 10.43 2.37
N ASP A 223 20.34 11.39 3.29
CA ASP A 223 19.30 12.43 3.33
C ASP A 223 19.28 13.30 2.07
N ASP A 224 20.45 13.69 1.55
CA ASP A 224 20.60 14.46 0.32
C ASP A 224 20.07 13.70 -0.91
N GLN A 225 20.33 12.40 -0.97
CA GLN A 225 19.82 11.53 -2.03
C GLN A 225 18.31 11.36 -1.96
N TRP A 226 17.76 11.27 -0.75
CA TRP A 226 16.32 11.19 -0.50
C TRP A 226 15.60 12.45 -0.96
N GLU A 227 16.10 13.63 -0.57
CA GLU A 227 15.53 14.91 -0.98
C GLU A 227 15.59 15.09 -2.49
N SER A 228 16.74 14.80 -3.12
CA SER A 228 16.87 14.85 -4.57
C SER A 228 15.88 13.91 -5.26
N LEU A 229 15.66 12.72 -4.72
CA LEU A 229 14.75 11.73 -5.29
C LEU A 229 13.30 12.22 -5.21
N VAL A 230 12.84 12.69 -4.04
CA VAL A 230 11.49 13.24 -3.85
C VAL A 230 11.27 14.46 -4.75
N LEU A 231 12.26 15.36 -4.84
CA LEU A 231 12.20 16.54 -5.71
C LEU A 231 12.21 16.17 -7.20
N SER A 232 12.97 15.15 -7.61
CA SER A 232 13.03 14.70 -9.00
C SER A 232 11.73 14.02 -9.44
N ALA A 233 11.08 13.29 -8.54
CA ALA A 233 9.79 12.67 -8.79
C ALA A 233 8.71 13.74 -9.06
N ASN A 234 8.84 14.94 -8.47
CA ASN A 234 7.96 16.07 -8.75
C ASN A 234 8.14 16.68 -10.15
N ARG A 235 9.33 16.59 -10.74
CA ARG A 235 9.64 17.20 -12.05
C ARG A 235 9.11 16.41 -13.24
N ASN A 236 8.88 15.10 -13.09
CA ASN A 236 8.47 14.21 -14.17
C ASN A 236 6.94 14.23 -14.45
N GLY A 237 6.27 15.36 -14.20
CA GLY A 237 4.85 15.58 -14.54
C GLY A 237 3.85 15.37 -13.40
N ALA A 238 4.33 15.05 -12.20
CA ALA A 238 3.51 15.07 -10.97
C ALA A 238 3.97 16.26 -10.12
N THR A 239 3.54 17.49 -10.45
CA THR A 239 3.69 18.60 -9.50
C THR A 239 2.93 18.22 -8.24
N LEU A 240 3.65 17.78 -7.19
CA LEU A 240 3.07 17.80 -5.85
C LEU A 240 2.62 19.24 -5.62
N PRO A 241 1.33 19.49 -5.32
CA PRO A 241 0.90 20.78 -4.83
C PRO A 241 1.82 21.15 -3.66
N SER A 242 2.09 22.45 -3.44
CA SER A 242 2.82 22.90 -2.24
C SER A 242 2.29 22.13 -1.03
N THR A 243 3.11 21.23 -0.48
CA THR A 243 2.68 20.35 0.59
C THR A 243 2.56 21.17 1.86
N GLU A 244 1.51 20.96 2.64
CA GLU A 244 1.36 21.70 3.90
C GLU A 244 2.38 21.25 4.95
N LEU A 245 2.86 20.01 4.82
CA LEU A 245 3.87 19.41 5.68
C LEU A 245 5.17 19.18 4.91
N THR A 246 6.27 19.12 5.65
CA THR A 246 7.57 18.67 5.16
C THR A 246 7.53 17.17 4.83
N THR A 247 8.52 16.68 4.08
CA THR A 247 8.67 15.26 3.75
C THR A 247 8.76 14.37 4.99
N SER A 248 9.48 14.81 6.04
CA SER A 248 9.60 14.07 7.31
C SER A 248 8.27 14.02 8.06
N GLU A 249 7.56 15.14 8.13
CA GLU A 249 6.22 15.20 8.73
C GLU A 249 5.20 14.35 7.97
N MET A 250 5.28 14.26 6.64
CA MET A 250 4.45 13.35 5.84
C MET A 250 4.73 11.86 6.14
N LEU A 251 6.00 11.50 6.34
CA LEU A 251 6.39 10.12 6.71
C LEU A 251 6.00 9.76 8.14
N THR A 252 5.91 10.75 9.02
CA THR A 252 5.55 10.59 10.45
C THR A 252 4.13 11.04 10.77
N LEU A 253 3.29 11.24 9.75
CA LEU A 253 1.90 11.71 9.92
C LEU A 253 1.10 10.80 10.85
N PHE A 254 1.34 9.50 10.79
CA PHE A 254 0.74 8.54 11.70
C PHE A 254 1.70 8.20 12.84
N ASP A 255 1.22 8.34 14.06
CA ASP A 255 1.97 7.92 15.24
C ASP A 255 1.91 6.41 15.42
N ALA A 256 2.90 5.72 14.85
CA ALA A 256 3.06 4.27 15.02
C ALA A 256 3.75 3.89 16.35
N ARG A 257 4.10 4.85 17.22
CA ARG A 257 4.76 4.53 18.50
C ARG A 257 3.80 3.72 19.37
N GLY A 258 4.25 2.52 19.75
CA GLY A 258 3.46 1.59 20.55
C GLY A 258 2.58 0.63 19.75
N SER A 259 2.56 0.74 18.40
CA SER A 259 2.02 -0.35 17.59
C SER A 259 3.07 -1.47 17.49
N PHE A 260 2.69 -2.67 17.93
CA PHE A 260 3.58 -3.83 17.94
C PHE A 260 3.58 -4.59 16.61
N LEU A 261 2.54 -4.40 15.80
CA LEU A 261 2.32 -5.14 14.57
C LEU A 261 2.97 -4.50 13.34
N THR A 262 3.32 -3.22 13.42
CA THR A 262 4.19 -2.58 12.43
C THR A 262 5.61 -3.18 12.46
N LEU A 263 6.06 -3.77 13.57
CA LEU A 263 7.43 -4.27 13.72
C LEU A 263 7.64 -5.75 13.32
N ARG A 264 6.58 -6.49 13.01
CA ARG A 264 6.71 -7.90 12.61
C ARG A 264 5.88 -8.16 11.38
N ASN A 265 6.56 -8.59 10.31
CA ASN A 265 5.94 -9.34 9.23
C ASN A 265 5.10 -10.46 9.86
N LEU A 266 3.77 -10.30 9.90
CA LEU A 266 2.84 -11.39 10.18
C LEU A 266 2.79 -12.42 9.02
N GLY A 267 3.76 -12.34 8.10
CA GLY A 267 4.09 -13.38 7.15
C GLY A 267 4.77 -14.52 7.89
N GLY A 268 3.99 -15.55 8.21
CA GLY A 268 4.51 -16.92 8.21
C GLY A 268 4.86 -17.36 6.80
#